data_AF-A0A1C5N2V4-F1
#
_entry.id   AF-A0A1C5N2V4-F1
#
_cell.length_a   1.000
_cell.length_b   1.000
_cell.length_c   1.000
_cell.angle_alpha   90.00
_cell.angle_beta   90.00
_cell.angle_gamma   90.00
#
_symmetry.space_group_name_H-M   'P 1'
#
loop_
_entity.id
_entity.type
_entity.pdbx_description
1 polymer ?
#
loop_
_entity_poly.entity_id
_entity_poly.type
_entity_poly.pdbx_seq_one_letter_code
_entity_poly.pdbx_strand_id
1 'polypeptide(L)'
;MGNISYTAHVSNKKSAITSKSIEKEYTNKKEKLESDISCLESMRRITKSLSEMDSRESKQISMELDEKRSELQSVNEELASAIEKAEDATILLDRIKNFVSSFRLFAPTIEEYANQVEADKTIEAGNSFRGILNELGKLLEAFKELIKEGLCWFPRLMRWKTSKGEVAPIFLEKSSGYSYSLYGYMNVETKEYYSKESVRWEISAGNRTGTVEQMDANVEAMVRDLQEILRIGAEQKRLWEMYEGKVKG
;
A
#
# COMPACT_ATOMS: atom_id res chain seq x y z
N MET A 1 -121.53 -43.76 -5.94
CA MET A 1 -120.89 -43.39 -7.24
C MET A 1 -120.09 -42.12 -7.03
N GLY A 2 -118.77 -42.18 -7.25
CA GLY A 2 -117.85 -41.02 -7.28
C GLY A 2 -117.63 -40.33 -5.91
N ASN A 3 -116.49 -39.73 -5.58
CA ASN A 3 -115.36 -39.38 -6.42
C ASN A 3 -114.16 -38.91 -5.58
N ILE A 4 -112.98 -39.20 -6.12
CA ILE A 4 -111.71 -38.46 -6.10
C ILE A 4 -110.83 -38.50 -4.83
N SER A 5 -109.77 -39.29 -5.00
CA SER A 5 -108.47 -39.30 -4.31
C SER A 5 -107.84 -37.90 -4.24
N TYR A 6 -107.64 -37.37 -3.02
CA TYR A 6 -106.91 -36.11 -2.79
C TYR A 6 -105.74 -36.25 -1.79
N THR A 7 -105.32 -37.46 -1.43
CA THR A 7 -104.25 -37.65 -0.42
C THR A 7 -102.92 -38.12 -1.00
N ALA A 8 -102.86 -38.58 -2.25
CA ALA A 8 -101.61 -39.05 -2.86
C ALA A 8 -100.74 -37.94 -3.50
N HIS A 9 -101.33 -36.80 -3.89
CA HIS A 9 -100.60 -35.77 -4.64
C HIS A 9 -99.84 -34.75 -3.78
N VAL A 10 -100.20 -34.55 -2.50
CA VAL A 10 -99.54 -33.57 -1.61
C VAL A 10 -98.34 -34.18 -0.85
N SER A 11 -98.43 -35.46 -0.47
CA SER A 11 -97.35 -36.20 0.20
C SER A 11 -96.12 -36.37 -0.69
N ASN A 12 -96.33 -36.78 -1.94
CA ASN A 12 -95.24 -37.02 -2.90
C ASN A 12 -94.55 -35.71 -3.34
N LYS A 13 -95.30 -34.60 -3.42
CA LYS A 13 -94.76 -33.28 -3.77
C LYS A 13 -93.92 -32.69 -2.63
N LYS A 14 -94.35 -32.81 -1.37
CA LYS A 14 -93.54 -32.40 -0.20
C LYS A 14 -92.26 -33.21 -0.10
N SER A 15 -92.34 -34.55 -0.20
CA SER A 15 -91.16 -35.44 -0.18
C SER A 15 -90.16 -35.13 -1.31
N ALA A 16 -90.63 -34.89 -2.53
CA ALA A 16 -89.77 -34.51 -3.65
C ALA A 16 -89.10 -33.13 -3.47
N ILE A 17 -89.77 -32.18 -2.80
CA ILE A 17 -89.22 -30.86 -2.48
C ILE A 17 -88.13 -30.97 -1.40
N THR A 18 -88.34 -31.78 -0.35
CA THR A 18 -87.31 -32.01 0.68
C THR A 18 -86.09 -32.74 0.12
N SER A 19 -86.28 -33.78 -0.71
CA SER A 19 -85.18 -34.49 -1.37
C SER A 19 -84.37 -33.58 -2.31
N LYS A 20 -85.03 -32.72 -3.11
CA LYS A 20 -84.35 -31.72 -3.95
C LYS A 20 -83.58 -30.67 -3.15
N SER A 21 -84.12 -30.23 -2.02
CA SER A 21 -83.43 -29.27 -1.14
C SER A 21 -82.16 -29.87 -0.54
N ILE A 22 -82.22 -31.15 -0.14
CA ILE A 22 -81.08 -31.90 0.39
C ILE A 22 -80.02 -32.13 -0.69
N GLU A 23 -80.40 -32.56 -1.89
CA GLU A 23 -79.47 -32.68 -3.04
C GLU A 23 -78.77 -31.36 -3.36
N LYS A 24 -79.50 -30.24 -3.31
CA LYS A 24 -78.94 -28.90 -3.55
C LYS A 24 -77.93 -28.49 -2.46
N GLU A 25 -78.18 -28.92 -1.22
CA GLU A 25 -77.24 -28.69 -0.12
C GLU A 25 -75.97 -29.55 -0.25
N TYR A 26 -76.10 -30.81 -0.65
CA TYR A 26 -74.95 -31.69 -0.92
C TYR A 26 -74.10 -31.20 -2.10
N THR A 27 -74.72 -30.71 -3.16
CA THR A 27 -74.02 -30.13 -4.32
C THR A 27 -73.25 -28.86 -3.94
N ASN A 28 -73.87 -27.92 -3.22
CA ASN A 28 -73.18 -26.73 -2.71
C ASN A 28 -71.99 -27.08 -1.79
N LYS A 29 -72.15 -28.07 -0.89
CA LYS A 29 -71.07 -28.53 -0.01
C LYS A 29 -69.93 -29.18 -0.80
N LYS A 30 -70.24 -29.94 -1.84
CA LYS A 30 -69.27 -30.55 -2.74
C LYS A 30 -68.47 -29.49 -3.51
N GLU A 31 -69.15 -28.52 -4.13
CA GLU A 31 -68.49 -27.41 -4.85
C GLU A 31 -67.58 -26.60 -3.92
N LYS A 32 -68.02 -26.36 -2.67
CA LYS A 32 -67.19 -25.70 -1.67
C LYS A 32 -65.95 -26.51 -1.30
N LEU A 33 -66.09 -27.82 -1.09
CA LEU A 33 -64.97 -28.72 -0.83
C LEU A 33 -63.98 -28.76 -2.01
N GLU A 34 -64.47 -28.81 -3.25
CA GLU A 34 -63.63 -28.77 -4.45
C GLU A 34 -62.86 -27.44 -4.55
N SER A 35 -63.51 -26.32 -4.24
CA SER A 35 -62.85 -25.01 -4.16
C SER A 35 -61.78 -24.95 -3.06
N ASP A 36 -62.05 -25.52 -1.89
CA ASP A 36 -61.11 -25.51 -0.76
C ASP A 36 -59.90 -26.43 -1.04
N ILE A 37 -60.12 -27.59 -1.67
CA ILE A 37 -59.04 -28.48 -2.15
C ILE A 37 -58.15 -27.75 -3.16
N SER A 38 -58.76 -27.06 -4.14
CA SER A 38 -58.02 -26.27 -5.14
C SER A 38 -57.18 -25.15 -4.50
N CYS A 39 -57.72 -24.49 -3.48
CA CYS A 39 -57.01 -23.47 -2.70
C CYS A 39 -55.81 -24.08 -1.94
N LEU A 40 -56.01 -25.20 -1.25
CA LEU A 40 -54.96 -25.90 -0.50
C LEU A 40 -53.83 -26.39 -1.41
N GLU A 41 -54.14 -26.90 -2.60
CA GLU A 41 -53.12 -27.29 -3.59
C GLU A 41 -52.30 -26.10 -4.08
N SER A 42 -52.94 -24.94 -4.25
CA SER A 42 -52.27 -23.69 -4.64
C SER A 42 -51.35 -23.19 -3.52
N MET A 43 -51.82 -23.21 -2.26
CA MET A 43 -50.99 -22.91 -1.10
C MET A 43 -49.78 -23.85 -1.02
N ARG A 44 -49.97 -25.16 -1.21
CA ARG A 44 -48.89 -26.16 -1.22
C ARG A 44 -47.83 -25.86 -2.30
N ARG A 45 -48.25 -25.45 -3.49
CA ARG A 45 -47.35 -25.05 -4.58
C ARG A 45 -46.54 -23.80 -4.21
N ILE A 46 -47.19 -22.79 -3.64
CA ILE A 46 -46.53 -21.56 -3.18
C ILE A 46 -45.52 -21.87 -2.07
N THR A 47 -45.89 -22.63 -1.05
CA THR A 47 -44.98 -23.03 0.04
C THR A 47 -43.76 -23.78 -0.49
N LYS A 48 -43.96 -24.70 -1.44
CA LYS A 48 -42.85 -25.42 -2.09
C LYS A 48 -41.92 -24.45 -2.84
N SER A 49 -42.49 -23.55 -3.65
CA SER A 49 -41.70 -22.55 -4.39
C SER A 49 -40.92 -21.62 -3.46
N LEU A 50 -41.52 -21.21 -2.33
CA LEU A 50 -40.86 -20.36 -1.35
C LEU A 50 -39.67 -21.07 -0.69
N SER A 51 -39.84 -22.34 -0.31
CA SER A 51 -38.74 -23.16 0.23
C SER A 51 -37.62 -23.38 -0.80
N GLU A 52 -37.96 -23.59 -2.07
CA GLU A 52 -36.95 -23.72 -3.13
C GLU A 52 -36.18 -22.41 -3.33
N MET A 53 -36.87 -21.26 -3.29
CA MET A 53 -36.26 -19.94 -3.41
C MET A 53 -35.33 -19.65 -2.22
N ASP A 54 -35.80 -19.88 -0.99
CA ASP A 54 -35.02 -19.71 0.25
C ASP A 54 -33.76 -20.60 0.27
N SER A 55 -33.87 -21.82 -0.26
CA SER A 55 -32.73 -22.73 -0.42
C SER A 55 -31.70 -22.25 -1.46
N ARG A 56 -32.15 -21.56 -2.51
CA ARG A 56 -31.26 -21.00 -3.55
C ARG A 56 -30.54 -19.77 -3.02
N GLU A 57 -31.27 -18.86 -2.38
CA GLU A 57 -30.70 -17.65 -1.77
C GLU A 57 -29.68 -18.03 -0.68
N SER A 58 -30.01 -18.98 0.19
CA SER A 58 -29.07 -19.47 1.21
C SER A 58 -27.77 -20.04 0.60
N LYS A 59 -27.87 -20.79 -0.51
CA LYS A 59 -26.69 -21.31 -1.21
C LYS A 59 -25.86 -20.20 -1.83
N GLN A 60 -26.50 -19.21 -2.43
CA GLN A 60 -25.80 -18.06 -3.02
C GLN A 60 -25.06 -17.27 -1.94
N ILE A 61 -25.72 -16.96 -0.82
CA ILE A 61 -25.10 -16.25 0.31
C ILE A 61 -23.92 -17.05 0.86
N SER A 62 -24.06 -18.38 1.00
CA SER A 62 -22.96 -19.23 1.45
C SER A 62 -21.74 -19.16 0.52
N MET A 63 -21.96 -19.20 -0.79
CA MET A 63 -20.87 -19.10 -1.77
C MET A 63 -20.17 -17.75 -1.72
N GLU A 64 -20.92 -16.64 -1.69
CA GLU A 64 -20.36 -15.28 -1.60
C GLU A 64 -19.57 -15.10 -0.29
N LEU A 65 -20.06 -15.67 0.81
CA LEU A 65 -19.40 -15.59 2.11
C LEU A 65 -18.09 -16.39 2.15
N ASP A 66 -18.04 -17.56 1.52
CA ASP A 66 -16.81 -18.35 1.40
C ASP A 66 -15.78 -17.65 0.50
N GLU A 67 -16.20 -17.04 -0.61
CA GLU A 67 -15.32 -16.24 -1.47
C GLU A 67 -14.71 -15.06 -0.71
N LYS A 68 -15.54 -14.30 0.02
CA LYS A 68 -15.07 -13.18 0.84
C LYS A 68 -14.12 -13.60 1.95
N ARG A 69 -14.32 -14.78 2.54
CA ARG A 69 -13.38 -15.36 3.53
C ARG A 69 -12.03 -15.68 2.88
N SER A 70 -12.02 -16.25 1.68
CA SER A 70 -10.78 -16.54 0.95
C SER A 70 -10.03 -15.26 0.56
N GLU A 71 -10.72 -14.24 0.04
CA GLU A 71 -10.12 -12.92 -0.24
C GLU A 71 -9.49 -12.32 1.02
N LEU A 72 -10.24 -12.33 2.13
CA LEU A 72 -9.79 -11.76 3.39
C LEU A 72 -8.55 -12.48 3.94
N GLN A 73 -8.49 -13.80 3.83
CA GLN A 73 -7.33 -14.58 4.24
C GLN A 73 -6.10 -14.26 3.38
N SER A 74 -6.27 -14.15 2.06
CA SER A 74 -5.18 -13.77 1.15
C SER A 74 -4.59 -12.40 1.52
N VAL A 75 -5.44 -11.40 1.77
CA VAL A 75 -5.00 -10.07 2.18
C VAL A 75 -4.26 -10.11 3.52
N ASN A 76 -4.72 -10.93 4.47
CA ASN A 76 -4.05 -11.07 5.76
C ASN A 76 -2.65 -11.70 5.63
N GLU A 77 -2.47 -12.68 4.74
CA GLU A 77 -1.17 -13.28 4.45
C GLU A 77 -0.21 -12.27 3.79
N GLU A 78 -0.68 -11.49 2.83
CA GLU A 78 0.10 -10.40 2.21
C GLU A 78 0.54 -9.36 3.24
N LEU A 79 -0.36 -8.98 4.14
CA LEU A 79 -0.06 -8.02 5.19
C LEU A 79 0.97 -8.56 6.19
N ALA A 80 0.87 -9.83 6.58
CA ALA A 80 1.85 -10.46 7.45
C ALA A 80 3.26 -10.44 6.83
N SER A 81 3.37 -10.75 5.53
CA SER A 81 4.65 -10.65 4.81
C SER A 81 5.17 -9.21 4.74
N ALA A 82 4.29 -8.22 4.57
CA ALA A 82 4.68 -6.82 4.56
C ALA A 82 5.21 -6.35 5.93
N ILE A 83 4.61 -6.82 7.03
CA ILE A 83 5.06 -6.53 8.40
C ILE A 83 6.45 -7.13 8.65
N GLU A 84 6.67 -8.40 8.28
CA GLU A 84 7.97 -9.06 8.40
C GLU A 84 9.07 -8.27 7.65
N LYS A 85 8.78 -7.83 6.41
CA LYS A 85 9.71 -6.99 5.64
C LYS A 85 9.97 -5.63 6.30
N ALA A 86 8.96 -5.05 6.96
CA ALA A 86 9.13 -3.80 7.70
C ALA A 86 10.03 -4.01 8.93
N GLU A 87 9.91 -5.13 9.64
CA GLU A 87 10.78 -5.52 10.74
C GLU A 87 12.24 -5.66 10.27
N ASP A 88 12.48 -6.40 9.18
CA ASP A 88 13.80 -6.51 8.56
C ASP A 88 14.37 -5.14 8.15
N ALA A 89 13.53 -4.28 7.59
CA ALA A 89 13.92 -2.92 7.22
C ALA A 89 14.36 -2.08 8.42
N THR A 90 13.79 -2.29 9.61
CA THR A 90 14.25 -1.59 10.83
C THR A 90 15.67 -1.97 11.22
N ILE A 91 16.05 -3.25 11.08
CA ILE A 91 17.41 -3.73 11.36
C ILE A 91 18.41 -3.09 10.39
N LEU A 92 18.05 -3.04 9.11
CA LEU A 92 18.89 -2.38 8.10
C LEU A 92 18.99 -0.88 8.37
N LEU A 93 17.89 -0.23 8.74
CA LEU A 93 17.86 1.19 9.03
C LEU A 93 18.73 1.55 10.24
N ASP A 94 18.76 0.72 11.28
CA ASP A 94 19.68 0.92 12.42
C ASP A 94 21.15 0.88 11.99
N ARG A 95 21.51 -0.06 11.10
CA ARG A 95 22.86 -0.12 10.52
C ARG A 95 23.18 1.13 9.70
N ILE A 96 22.24 1.60 8.89
CA ILE A 96 22.39 2.84 8.11
C ILE A 96 22.54 4.03 9.05
N LYS A 97 21.75 4.11 10.11
CA LYS A 97 21.81 5.18 11.11
C LYS A 97 23.18 5.22 11.80
N ASN A 98 23.71 4.06 12.18
CA ASN A 98 25.05 3.95 12.77
C ASN A 98 26.14 4.34 11.76
N PHE A 99 25.99 3.93 10.50
CA PHE A 99 26.88 4.33 9.42
C PHE A 99 26.87 5.85 9.22
N VAL A 100 25.71 6.49 9.01
CA VAL A 100 25.58 7.94 8.85
C VAL A 100 26.12 8.70 10.07
N SER A 101 25.85 8.20 11.28
CA SER A 101 26.38 8.78 12.52
C SER A 101 27.91 8.83 12.55
N SER A 102 28.59 7.82 11.98
CA SER A 102 30.05 7.83 11.86
C SER A 102 30.57 8.94 10.93
N PHE A 103 29.77 9.37 9.94
CA PHE A 103 30.15 10.47 9.03
C PHE A 103 30.05 11.85 9.64
N ARG A 104 29.36 12.01 10.77
CA ARG A 104 29.31 13.30 11.50
C ARG A 104 30.69 13.80 11.88
N LEU A 105 31.64 12.90 12.15
CA LEU A 105 33.03 13.26 12.44
C LEU A 105 33.72 13.95 11.25
N PHE A 106 33.28 13.67 10.03
CA PHE A 106 33.81 14.27 8.81
C PHE A 106 33.02 15.48 8.34
N ALA A 107 31.86 15.78 8.93
CA ALA A 107 31.00 16.88 8.49
C ALA A 107 31.74 18.23 8.40
N PRO A 108 32.55 18.64 9.40
CA PRO A 108 33.31 19.89 9.30
C PRO A 108 34.31 19.90 8.14
N THR A 109 34.98 18.78 7.88
CA THR A 109 35.96 18.64 6.78
C THR A 109 35.29 18.65 5.41
N ILE A 110 34.12 18.02 5.29
CA ILE A 110 33.31 18.02 4.07
C ILE A 110 32.73 19.43 3.81
N GLU A 111 32.31 20.14 4.86
CA GLU A 111 31.88 21.53 4.75
C GLU A 111 33.03 22.45 4.36
N GLU A 112 34.23 22.26 4.93
CA GLU A 112 35.43 23.00 4.54
C GLU A 112 35.70 22.84 3.03
N TYR A 113 35.67 21.60 2.53
CA TYR A 113 35.77 21.29 1.11
C TYR A 113 34.72 22.07 0.29
N ALA A 114 33.45 21.98 0.67
CA ALA A 114 32.35 22.64 -0.04
C ALA A 114 32.51 24.17 -0.07
N ASN A 115 32.90 24.77 1.05
CA ASN A 115 33.17 26.20 1.18
C ASN A 115 34.32 26.64 0.26
N GLN A 116 35.38 25.83 0.12
CA GLN A 116 36.49 26.14 -0.78
C GLN A 116 36.08 26.08 -2.26
N VAL A 117 35.26 25.09 -2.64
CA VAL A 117 34.70 24.98 -4.00
C VAL A 117 33.82 26.18 -4.35
N GLU A 118 32.92 26.56 -3.44
CA GLU A 118 32.00 27.70 -3.63
C GLU A 118 32.75 29.03 -3.68
N ALA A 119 33.80 29.18 -2.88
CA ALA A 119 34.66 30.36 -2.88
C ALA A 119 35.64 30.40 -4.07
N ASP A 120 35.63 29.37 -4.93
CA ASP A 120 36.55 29.23 -6.05
C ASP A 120 38.03 29.31 -5.63
N LYS A 121 38.35 28.67 -4.51
CA LYS A 121 39.70 28.62 -3.95
C LYS A 121 40.41 27.33 -4.35
N THR A 122 41.73 27.43 -4.49
CA THR A 122 42.58 26.24 -4.54
C THR A 122 42.50 25.51 -3.20
N ILE A 123 42.35 24.19 -3.25
CA ILE A 123 42.34 23.35 -2.08
C ILE A 123 43.76 22.91 -1.76
N GLU A 124 44.23 23.25 -0.56
CA GLU A 124 45.52 22.80 -0.04
C GLU A 124 45.32 21.56 0.82
N ALA A 125 45.72 20.40 0.28
CA ALA A 125 45.53 19.08 0.87
C ALA A 125 46.67 18.66 1.81
N GLY A 126 47.73 19.47 1.91
CA GLY A 126 48.82 19.19 2.84
C GLY A 126 50.08 19.96 2.53
N ASN A 127 51.20 19.48 3.06
CA ASN A 127 52.51 20.06 2.83
C ASN A 127 53.36 19.11 1.99
N SER A 128 53.57 19.47 0.72
CA SER A 128 54.37 18.69 -0.23
C SER A 128 55.84 18.58 0.17
N PHE A 129 56.41 19.61 0.81
CA PHE A 129 57.80 19.60 1.26
C PHE A 129 58.05 18.60 2.40
N ARG A 130 57.05 18.40 3.28
CA ARG A 130 57.12 17.44 4.38
C ARG A 130 56.57 16.07 4.02
N GLY A 131 55.85 15.97 2.90
CA GLY A 131 55.19 14.73 2.49
C GLY A 131 54.01 14.35 3.40
N ILE A 132 53.30 15.33 3.96
CA ILE A 132 52.22 15.10 4.95
C ILE A 132 50.91 15.70 4.46
N LEU A 133 49.86 14.88 4.38
CA LEU A 133 48.48 15.32 4.13
C LEU A 133 47.82 15.85 5.42
N ASN A 134 47.02 16.90 5.29
CA ASN A 134 46.11 17.34 6.35
C ASN A 134 44.84 16.46 6.34
N GLU A 135 43.92 16.69 7.27
CA GLU A 135 42.69 15.88 7.36
C GLU A 135 41.83 15.97 6.09
N LEU A 136 41.74 17.15 5.48
CA LEU A 136 41.07 17.32 4.19
C LEU A 136 41.77 16.54 3.07
N GLY A 137 43.10 16.56 3.01
CA GLY A 137 43.87 15.82 2.01
C GLY A 137 43.75 14.31 2.16
N LYS A 138 43.77 13.79 3.40
CA LYS A 138 43.50 12.36 3.65
C LYS A 138 42.10 11.97 3.19
N LEU A 139 41.11 12.83 3.45
CA LEU A 139 39.74 12.63 3.00
C LEU A 139 39.65 12.63 1.46
N LEU A 140 40.25 13.63 0.81
CA LEU A 140 40.25 13.72 -0.66
C LEU A 140 40.91 12.50 -1.28
N GLU A 141 42.07 12.07 -0.78
CA GLU A 141 42.77 10.90 -1.30
C GLU A 141 41.92 9.62 -1.16
N ALA A 142 41.19 9.45 -0.05
CA ALA A 142 40.31 8.30 0.15
C ALA A 142 39.11 8.26 -0.81
N PHE A 143 38.61 9.42 -1.24
CA PHE A 143 37.43 9.55 -2.11
C PHE A 143 37.76 9.94 -3.55
N LYS A 144 39.06 9.95 -3.90
CA LYS A 144 39.56 10.37 -5.19
C LYS A 144 39.13 9.41 -6.28
N GLU A 145 38.45 9.94 -7.28
CA GLU A 145 38.20 9.23 -8.53
C GLU A 145 39.00 9.91 -9.65
N LEU A 146 39.81 9.14 -10.38
CA LEU A 146 40.59 9.67 -11.49
C LEU A 146 39.74 9.68 -12.76
N ILE A 147 39.64 10.84 -13.42
CA ILE A 147 38.99 10.96 -14.74
C ILE A 147 40.01 10.66 -15.83
N LYS A 148 41.16 11.32 -15.75
CA LYS A 148 42.34 11.11 -16.59
C LYS A 148 43.57 11.64 -15.86
N GLU A 149 44.75 11.41 -16.41
CA GLU A 149 46.00 11.88 -15.80
C GLU A 149 45.94 13.38 -15.48
N GLY A 150 46.19 13.71 -14.21
CA GLY A 150 46.12 15.08 -13.67
C GLY A 150 44.72 15.63 -13.40
N LEU A 151 43.64 14.92 -13.73
CA LEU A 151 42.26 15.37 -13.48
C LEU A 151 41.49 14.34 -12.64
N CYS A 152 41.00 14.80 -11.50
CA CYS A 152 40.21 13.99 -10.57
C CYS A 152 38.93 14.72 -10.16
N TRP A 153 38.05 14.00 -9.48
CA TRP A 153 36.82 14.54 -8.92
C TRP A 153 36.42 13.74 -7.67
N PHE A 154 35.50 14.33 -6.89
CA PHE A 154 35.07 13.77 -5.60
C PHE A 154 33.53 13.75 -5.49
N PRO A 155 32.81 13.00 -6.35
CA PRO A 155 31.35 13.04 -6.43
C PRO A 155 30.64 12.50 -5.17
N ARG A 156 31.38 11.78 -4.33
CA ARG A 156 30.91 11.19 -3.08
C ARG A 156 31.00 12.14 -1.88
N LEU A 157 31.75 13.25 -1.99
CA LEU A 157 31.94 14.20 -0.89
C LEU A 157 30.84 15.27 -0.85
N MET A 158 30.62 15.97 -1.96
CA MET A 158 29.59 17.00 -2.05
C MET A 158 29.15 17.19 -3.50
N ARG A 159 27.85 17.42 -3.69
CA ARG A 159 27.23 17.72 -4.98
C ARG A 159 26.41 19.00 -4.90
N TRP A 160 26.15 19.61 -6.06
CA TRP A 160 25.29 20.78 -6.17
C TRP A 160 24.19 20.53 -7.18
N LYS A 161 22.96 20.88 -6.80
CA LYS A 161 21.79 20.79 -7.68
C LYS A 161 21.70 22.05 -8.53
N THR A 162 21.78 21.90 -9.85
CA THR A 162 21.83 23.00 -10.81
C THR A 162 20.80 22.80 -11.93
N SER A 163 20.68 23.79 -12.82
CA SER A 163 19.93 23.72 -14.08
C SER A 163 20.44 22.63 -15.02
N LYS A 164 21.68 22.15 -14.80
CA LYS A 164 22.32 21.05 -15.53
C LYS A 164 22.24 19.70 -14.79
N GLY A 165 21.41 19.61 -13.74
CA GLY A 165 21.27 18.44 -12.88
C GLY A 165 22.18 18.49 -11.65
N GLU A 166 22.42 17.33 -11.02
CA GLU A 166 23.38 17.21 -9.93
C GLU A 166 24.80 17.14 -10.48
N VAL A 167 25.61 18.12 -10.11
CA VAL A 167 27.00 18.22 -10.56
C VAL A 167 27.98 18.09 -9.41
N ALA A 168 29.16 17.55 -9.72
CA ALA A 168 30.30 17.51 -8.82
C ALA A 168 31.50 18.24 -9.47
N PRO A 169 32.34 18.92 -8.68
CA PRO A 169 33.50 19.64 -9.18
C PRO A 169 34.60 18.68 -9.65
N ILE A 170 35.27 19.08 -10.74
CA ILE A 170 36.46 18.45 -11.29
C ILE A 170 37.66 19.32 -10.94
N PHE A 171 38.76 18.69 -10.55
CA PHE A 171 39.98 19.36 -10.16
C PHE A 171 41.16 18.95 -11.03
N LEU A 172 41.98 19.94 -11.34
CA LEU A 172 43.35 19.72 -11.78
C LEU A 172 44.21 19.47 -10.54
N GLU A 173 44.79 18.28 -10.47
CA GLU A 173 45.72 17.87 -9.41
C GLU A 173 47.09 18.48 -9.64
N LYS A 174 47.63 19.09 -8.58
CA LYS A 174 48.96 19.70 -8.58
C LYS A 174 49.79 19.13 -7.45
N SER A 175 51.11 19.20 -7.64
CA SER A 175 52.08 18.78 -6.63
C SER A 175 51.82 17.35 -6.14
N SER A 176 51.48 16.41 -7.02
CA SER A 176 51.21 15.01 -6.65
C SER A 176 50.13 14.82 -5.56
N GLY A 177 49.04 15.58 -5.63
CA GLY A 177 47.89 15.44 -4.72
C GLY A 177 47.91 16.35 -3.50
N TYR A 178 48.92 17.21 -3.36
CA TYR A 178 48.98 18.18 -2.25
C TYR A 178 48.17 19.46 -2.51
N SER A 179 47.75 19.72 -3.75
CA SER A 179 46.94 20.90 -4.08
C SER A 179 46.01 20.60 -5.26
N TYR A 180 44.78 21.12 -5.19
CA TYR A 180 43.74 20.91 -6.21
C TYR A 180 43.15 22.24 -6.67
N SER A 181 43.15 22.48 -7.98
CA SER A 181 42.54 23.68 -8.57
C SER A 181 41.26 23.32 -9.31
N LEU A 182 40.17 24.02 -9.03
CA LEU A 182 38.88 23.79 -9.69
C LEU A 182 39.00 24.01 -11.21
N TYR A 183 38.71 22.96 -11.97
CA TYR A 183 38.82 22.93 -13.43
C TYR A 183 37.45 23.12 -14.11
N GLY A 184 36.41 22.49 -13.57
CA GLY A 184 35.06 22.53 -14.10
C GLY A 184 34.11 21.67 -13.27
N TYR A 185 32.99 21.28 -13.85
CA TYR A 185 31.99 20.46 -13.19
C TYR A 185 31.53 19.34 -14.11
N MET A 186 31.07 18.25 -13.52
CA MET A 186 30.54 17.10 -14.25
C MET A 186 29.23 16.67 -13.65
N ASN A 187 28.23 16.41 -14.51
CA ASN A 187 27.00 15.79 -14.06
C ASN A 187 27.30 14.39 -13.53
N VAL A 188 26.78 14.10 -12.34
CA VAL A 188 27.11 12.87 -11.60
C VAL A 188 26.49 11.64 -12.28
N GLU A 189 25.32 11.79 -12.88
CA GLU A 189 24.58 10.75 -13.59
C GLU A 189 25.08 10.60 -15.03
N THR A 190 24.99 11.67 -15.83
CA THR A 190 25.25 11.63 -17.28
C THR A 190 26.73 11.70 -17.64
N LYS A 191 27.59 12.06 -16.68
CA LYS A 191 29.03 12.33 -16.87
C LYS A 191 29.32 13.43 -17.89
N GLU A 192 28.34 14.27 -18.21
CA GLU A 192 28.52 15.42 -19.09
C GLU A 192 29.37 16.49 -18.40
N TYR A 193 30.36 17.01 -19.13
CA TYR A 193 31.27 18.05 -18.64
C TYR A 193 30.71 19.45 -18.89
N TYR A 194 30.87 20.32 -17.90
CA TYR A 194 30.50 21.73 -17.97
C TYR A 194 31.70 22.60 -17.56
N SER A 195 31.91 23.69 -18.30
CA SER A 195 32.93 24.66 -17.92
C SER A 195 32.57 25.32 -16.59
N LYS A 196 33.59 25.71 -15.85
CA LYS A 196 33.44 26.40 -14.57
C LYS A 196 32.50 27.60 -14.68
N GLU A 197 32.68 28.45 -15.68
CA GLU A 197 31.91 29.67 -15.89
C GLU A 197 30.43 29.40 -16.16
N SER A 198 30.10 28.24 -16.74
CA SER A 198 28.73 27.91 -17.13
C SER A 198 27.81 27.60 -15.94
N VAL A 199 28.37 27.10 -14.84
CA VAL A 199 27.60 26.67 -13.66
C VAL A 199 27.98 27.41 -12.37
N ARG A 200 29.12 28.12 -12.33
CA ARG A 200 29.65 28.78 -11.12
C ARG A 200 28.61 29.61 -10.36
N TRP A 201 27.75 30.34 -11.06
CA TRP A 201 26.73 31.19 -10.44
C TRP A 201 25.64 30.43 -9.70
N GLU A 202 25.48 29.14 -10.00
CA GLU A 202 24.55 28.26 -9.32
C GLU A 202 25.19 27.56 -8.12
N ILE A 203 26.51 27.54 -7.98
CA ILE A 203 27.21 26.77 -6.93
C ILE A 203 27.22 27.56 -5.62
N SER A 204 26.40 27.13 -4.66
CA SER A 204 26.23 27.82 -3.37
C SER A 204 25.87 26.85 -2.24
N ALA A 205 25.94 27.32 -0.99
CA ALA A 205 25.53 26.51 0.15
C ALA A 205 24.05 26.09 0.09
N GLY A 206 23.19 26.90 -0.53
CA GLY A 206 21.74 26.67 -0.57
C GLY A 206 21.30 25.53 -1.49
N ASN A 207 22.15 25.09 -2.43
CA ASN A 207 21.87 24.00 -3.35
C ASN A 207 22.83 22.80 -3.20
N ARG A 208 23.57 22.75 -2.10
CA ARG A 208 24.31 21.55 -1.69
C ARG A 208 23.38 20.35 -1.57
N THR A 209 23.87 19.20 -2.00
CA THR A 209 23.17 17.92 -1.91
C THR A 209 24.12 16.88 -1.35
N GLY A 210 23.58 16.03 -0.46
CA GLY A 210 24.37 14.99 0.22
C GLY A 210 25.09 15.50 1.46
N THR A 211 24.59 16.57 2.09
CA THR A 211 25.08 17.02 3.42
C THR A 211 24.75 15.98 4.48
N VAL A 212 25.56 15.86 5.52
CA VAL A 212 25.32 14.90 6.61
C VAL A 212 23.98 15.19 7.31
N GLU A 213 23.60 16.45 7.42
CA GLU A 213 22.34 16.91 8.00
C GLU A 213 21.12 16.44 7.19
N GLN A 214 21.20 16.50 5.85
CA GLN A 214 20.18 15.93 4.96
C GLN A 214 20.07 14.41 5.12
N MET A 215 21.21 13.71 5.23
CA MET A 215 21.21 12.25 5.44
C MET A 215 20.56 11.89 6.78
N ASP A 216 20.90 12.60 7.86
CA ASP A 216 20.31 12.43 9.18
C ASP A 216 18.79 12.67 9.15
N ALA A 217 18.35 13.77 8.52
CA ALA A 217 16.93 14.08 8.41
C ALA A 217 16.16 13.00 7.64
N ASN A 218 16.75 12.45 6.57
CA ASN A 218 16.15 11.38 5.78
C ASN A 218 16.05 10.06 6.58
N VAL A 219 17.12 9.69 7.31
CA VAL A 219 17.11 8.51 8.19
C VAL A 219 16.03 8.65 9.26
N GLU A 220 15.94 9.81 9.92
CA GLU A 220 14.91 10.06 10.93
C GLU A 220 13.49 10.06 10.35
N ALA A 221 13.31 10.49 9.09
CA ALA A 221 12.03 10.37 8.40
C ALA A 221 11.65 8.89 8.18
N MET A 222 12.59 8.08 7.66
CA MET A 222 12.37 6.64 7.46
C MET A 222 12.08 5.91 8.79
N VAL A 223 12.72 6.32 9.89
CA VAL A 223 12.44 5.75 11.22
C VAL A 223 10.97 5.97 11.59
N ARG A 224 10.45 7.18 11.39
CA ARG A 224 9.04 7.50 11.69
C ARG A 224 8.07 6.71 10.80
N ASP A 225 8.37 6.61 9.51
CA ASP A 225 7.51 5.90 8.57
C ASP A 225 7.45 4.40 8.90
N LEU A 226 8.59 3.77 9.20
CA LEU A 226 8.62 2.35 9.61
C LEU A 226 7.94 2.11 10.96
N GLN A 227 8.10 3.01 11.92
CA GLN A 227 7.38 2.93 13.20
C GLN A 227 5.86 2.95 12.98
N GLU A 228 5.37 3.79 12.07
CA GLU A 228 3.95 3.85 11.75
C GLU A 228 3.45 2.57 11.06
N ILE A 229 4.22 2.03 10.11
CA ILE A 229 3.90 0.75 9.45
C ILE A 229 3.79 -0.38 10.48
N LEU A 230 4.76 -0.49 11.40
CA LEU A 230 4.75 -1.52 12.44
C LEU A 230 3.59 -1.33 13.43
N ARG A 231 3.27 -0.08 13.79
CA ARG A 231 2.11 0.24 14.64
C ARG A 231 0.80 -0.21 13.99
N ILE A 232 0.62 0.09 12.70
CA ILE A 232 -0.55 -0.36 11.93
C ILE A 232 -0.56 -1.89 11.87
N GLY A 233 0.58 -2.53 11.60
CA GLY A 233 0.70 -3.98 11.56
C GLY A 233 0.31 -4.67 12.86
N ALA A 234 0.74 -4.13 14.01
CA ALA A 234 0.37 -4.64 15.33
C ALA A 234 -1.15 -4.53 15.58
N GLU A 235 -1.77 -3.42 15.18
CA GLU A 235 -3.22 -3.25 15.30
C GLU A 235 -3.97 -4.21 14.37
N GLN A 236 -3.49 -4.42 13.15
CA GLN A 236 -4.09 -5.38 12.22
C GLN A 236 -4.05 -6.81 12.77
N LYS A 237 -2.93 -7.22 13.36
CA LYS A 237 -2.82 -8.51 14.06
C LYS A 237 -3.86 -8.64 15.19
N ARG A 238 -4.02 -7.60 16.00
CA ARG A 238 -5.02 -7.55 17.08
C ARG A 238 -6.45 -7.68 16.55
N LEU A 239 -6.77 -6.98 15.46
CA LEU A 239 -8.09 -7.05 14.80
C LEU A 239 -8.34 -8.44 14.23
N TRP A 240 -7.33 -9.07 13.64
CA TRP A 240 -7.42 -10.44 13.12
C TRP A 240 -7.72 -11.47 14.20
N GLU A 241 -7.00 -11.41 15.33
CA GLU A 241 -7.22 -12.29 16.48
C GLU A 241 -8.66 -12.16 17.04
N MET A 242 -9.19 -10.93 17.11
CA MET A 242 -10.59 -10.72 17.49
C MET A 242 -11.58 -11.29 16.47
N TYR A 243 -11.29 -11.17 15.17
CA TYR A 243 -12.13 -11.75 14.12
C TYR A 243 -12.16 -13.28 14.22
N GLU A 244 -11.01 -13.94 14.31
CA GLU A 244 -10.94 -15.39 14.48
C GLU A 244 -11.68 -15.87 15.74
N GLY A 245 -11.53 -15.14 16.86
CA GLY A 245 -12.22 -15.46 18.11
C GLY A 245 -13.75 -15.39 18.00
N LYS A 246 -14.29 -14.48 17.19
CA LYS A 246 -15.74 -14.36 16.92
C LYS A 246 -16.26 -15.39 15.92
N VAL A 247 -15.41 -15.91 15.04
CA VAL A 247 -15.79 -16.95 14.07
C VAL A 247 -15.79 -18.34 14.71
N LYS A 248 -14.95 -18.57 15.73
CA LYS A 248 -14.81 -19.87 16.43
C LYS A 248 -15.73 -20.04 17.65
N GLY A 249 -16.34 -18.96 18.16
CA GLY A 249 -17.25 -18.98 19.32
C GLY A 249 -18.70 -18.83 18.92
#